data_AF-A0A7J7JUX8-F1
#
_entry.id   AF-A0A7J7JUX8-F1
#
_cell.length_a   1.000
_cell.length_b   1.000
_cell.length_c   1.000
_cell.angle_alpha   90.00
_cell.angle_beta   90.00
_cell.angle_gamma   90.00
#
_symmetry.space_group_name_H-M   'P 1'
#
loop_
_entity.id
_entity.type
_entity.pdbx_description
1 polymer ?
#
loop_
_entity_poly.entity_id
_entity_poly.type
_entity_poly.pdbx_seq_one_letter_code
_entity_poly.pdbx_strand_id
1 'polypeptide(L)'
;MIEDGVNVKVDEPTPWVAPMVVVPKPGQNKVRICTDYTELNKHILREFHPMATVDSSLAQLEKLKASGIRLNKDKCKFGVPSVNFLGYVIDHNHFQMTN
;
A
#
# COMPACT_ATOMS: atom_id res chain seq x y z
N MET A 1 18.38 6.39 2.49
CA MET A 1 17.46 7.20 3.35
C MET A 1 17.99 8.61 3.60
N ILE A 2 19.22 8.79 4.10
CA ILE A 2 19.81 10.15 4.19
C ILE A 2 20.19 10.66 2.80
N GLU A 3 20.92 9.85 2.02
CA GLU A 3 21.31 10.20 0.64
C GLU A 3 20.12 10.42 -0.30
N ASP A 4 19.04 9.65 -0.10
CA ASP A 4 17.79 9.77 -0.87
C ASP A 4 16.92 10.97 -0.45
N GLY A 5 17.35 11.75 0.55
CA GLY A 5 16.60 12.91 1.05
C GLY A 5 15.33 12.56 1.84
N VAL A 6 15.17 11.29 2.27
CA VAL A 6 14.00 10.83 3.04
C VAL A 6 14.13 11.23 4.52
N ASN A 7 15.34 11.19 5.08
CA ASN A 7 15.61 11.51 6.48
C ASN A 7 16.75 12.54 6.60
N VAL A 8 16.72 13.34 7.66
CA VAL A 8 17.80 14.28 8.03
C VAL A 8 18.44 13.84 9.35
N LYS A 9 19.75 14.05 9.49
CA LYS A 9 20.44 13.85 10.76
C LYS A 9 20.05 14.97 11.72
N VAL A 10 19.70 14.61 12.96
CA VAL A 10 19.41 15.55 14.03
C VAL A 10 20.38 15.25 15.17
N ASP A 11 21.19 16.25 15.52
CA ASP A 11 22.22 16.11 16.56
C ASP A 11 21.73 16.59 17.93
N GLU A 12 20.62 17.33 17.98
CA GLU A 12 20.03 17.88 19.20
C GLU A 12 18.76 17.11 19.64
N PRO A 13 18.46 17.04 20.95
CA PRO A 13 17.23 16.43 21.43
C PRO A 13 15.98 17.12 20.88
N THR A 14 15.00 16.33 20.45
CA THR A 14 13.70 16.84 19.99
C THR A 14 12.59 16.44 20.96
N PRO A 15 11.52 17.25 21.10
CA PRO A 15 10.40 16.91 21.98
C PRO A 15 9.63 15.66 21.56
N TRP A 16 9.78 15.23 20.30
CA TRP A 16 9.04 14.13 19.71
C TRP A 16 9.99 13.11 19.12
N VAL A 17 10.01 11.92 19.73
CA VAL A 17 10.80 10.78 19.26
C VAL A 17 9.91 9.56 19.17
N ALA A 18 10.11 8.77 18.14
CA ALA A 18 9.46 7.47 17.97
C ALA A 18 10.54 6.40 17.82
N PRO A 19 10.41 5.24 18.50
CA PRO A 19 11.45 4.23 18.48
C PRO A 19 11.57 3.59 17.10
N MET A 20 12.79 3.15 16.77
CA MET A 20 13.10 2.45 15.53
C MET A 20 13.12 0.94 15.76
N VAL A 21 12.50 0.20 14.86
CA VAL A 21 12.40 -1.27 14.88
C VAL A 21 13.02 -1.80 13.58
N VAL A 22 13.91 -2.78 13.70
CA VAL A 22 14.54 -3.45 12.54
C VAL A 22 13.89 -4.81 12.36
N VAL A 23 13.36 -5.06 11.16
CA VAL A 23 12.67 -6.31 10.82
C VAL A 23 13.38 -6.98 9.64
N PRO A 24 13.79 -8.26 9.75
CA PRO A 24 14.36 -8.98 8.61
C PRO A 24 13.29 -9.21 7.54
N LYS A 25 13.66 -9.06 6.26
CA LYS A 25 12.75 -9.37 5.16
C LYS A 25 12.77 -10.89 4.91
N PRO A 26 11.63 -11.60 5.00
CA PRO A 26 11.61 -13.05 4.81
C PRO A 26 12.18 -13.45 3.44
N GLY A 27 13.05 -14.45 3.44
CA GLY A 27 13.67 -14.99 2.21
C GLY A 27 14.66 -14.05 1.50
N GLN A 28 15.01 -12.90 2.08
CA GLN A 28 16.02 -11.99 1.54
C GLN A 28 17.04 -11.64 2.63
N ASN A 29 18.33 -11.54 2.28
CA ASN A 29 19.35 -10.99 3.20
C ASN A 29 19.28 -9.46 3.25
N LYS A 30 18.07 -8.93 3.50
CA LYS A 30 17.75 -7.50 3.54
C LYS A 30 16.93 -7.20 4.78
N VAL A 31 17.07 -5.99 5.31
CA VAL A 31 16.31 -5.51 6.48
C VAL A 31 15.31 -4.42 6.09
N ARG A 32 14.26 -4.29 6.89
CA ARG A 32 13.33 -3.15 6.88
C ARG A 32 13.54 -2.36 8.16
N ILE A 33 13.70 -1.06 8.04
CA ILE A 33 13.69 -0.14 9.16
C ILE A 33 12.29 0.43 9.26
N CYS A 34 11.63 0.24 10.41
CA CYS A 34 10.29 0.73 10.70
C CYS A 34 10.36 1.68 11.89
N THR A 35 9.55 2.73 11.88
CA THR A 35 9.35 3.59 13.05
C THR A 35 8.03 3.21 13.72
N ASP A 36 8.06 3.01 15.03
CA ASP A 36 6.85 2.66 15.78
C ASP A 36 6.02 3.91 16.10
N TYR A 37 5.00 4.14 15.29
CA TYR A 37 4.05 5.24 15.45
C TYR A 37 2.81 4.85 16.27
N THR A 38 2.84 3.77 17.06
CA THR A 38 1.66 3.29 17.80
C THR A 38 1.06 4.38 18.70
N GLU A 39 1.87 5.08 19.50
CA GLU A 39 1.38 6.16 20.36
C GLU A 39 1.00 7.41 19.56
N LEU A 40 1.77 7.76 18.53
CA LEU A 40 1.46 8.91 17.67
C LEU A 40 0.09 8.72 16.99
N ASN A 41 -0.17 7.52 16.46
CA ASN A 41 -1.40 7.18 15.75
C ASN A 41 -2.67 7.28 16.61
N LYS A 42 -2.57 7.21 17.95
CA LYS A 42 -3.71 7.41 18.86
C LYS A 42 -4.14 8.88 18.96
N HIS A 43 -3.20 9.79 18.73
CA HIS A 43 -3.40 11.23 18.89
C HIS A 43 -3.60 11.95 17.55
N ILE A 44 -3.42 11.26 16.42
CA ILE A 44 -3.71 11.78 15.09
C ILE A 44 -5.21 11.74 14.82
N LEU A 45 -5.80 12.89 14.52
CA LEU A 45 -7.13 12.97 13.91
C LEU A 45 -7.02 12.55 12.44
N ARG A 46 -7.71 11.46 12.07
CA ARG A 46 -7.71 10.97 10.69
C ARG A 46 -8.85 11.60 9.92
N GLU A 47 -8.50 12.22 8.78
CA GLU A 47 -9.49 12.60 7.80
C GLU A 47 -10.14 11.36 7.19
N PHE A 48 -11.46 11.37 7.05
CA PHE A 48 -12.17 10.31 6.35
C PHE A 48 -12.17 10.62 4.85
N HIS A 49 -11.45 9.81 4.09
CA HIS A 49 -11.51 9.82 2.62
C HIS A 49 -12.37 8.64 2.16
N PRO A 50 -13.63 8.88 1.75
CA PRO A 50 -14.51 7.80 1.31
C PRO A 50 -13.89 7.08 0.11
N MET A 51 -13.63 5.79 0.26
CA MET A 51 -13.25 4.95 -0.88
C MET A 51 -14.50 4.53 -1.62
N ALA A 52 -14.41 4.48 -2.95
CA ALA A 52 -15.48 3.94 -3.77
C ALA A 52 -15.76 2.49 -3.38
N THR A 53 -17.02 2.06 -3.53
CA THR A 53 -17.36 0.64 -3.35
C THR A 53 -16.58 -0.22 -4.35
N VAL A 54 -16.43 -1.51 -4.02
CA VAL A 54 -15.72 -2.44 -4.90
C VAL A 54 -16.38 -2.47 -6.29
N ASP A 55 -17.72 -2.53 -6.35
CA ASP A 55 -18.47 -2.49 -7.62
C ASP A 55 -18.19 -1.23 -8.44
N SER A 56 -18.16 -0.06 -7.78
CA SER A 56 -17.84 1.20 -8.46
C SER A 56 -16.40 1.23 -8.96
N SER A 57 -15.45 0.69 -8.18
CA SER A 57 -14.05 0.63 -8.56
C SER A 57 -13.84 -0.31 -9.76
N LEU A 58 -14.56 -1.43 -9.78
CA LEU A 58 -14.55 -2.39 -10.89
C LEU A 58 -15.11 -1.78 -12.18
N ALA A 59 -16.23 -1.07 -12.09
CA ALA A 59 -16.81 -0.36 -13.24
C ALA A 59 -15.87 0.72 -13.81
N GLN A 60 -14.98 1.28 -12.98
CA GLN A 60 -13.97 2.24 -13.42
C GLN A 60 -12.79 1.58 -14.14
N LEU A 61 -12.46 0.32 -13.88
CA LEU A 61 -11.34 -0.37 -14.55
C LEU A 61 -11.48 -0.37 -16.08
N GLU A 62 -12.69 -0.49 -16.60
CA GLU A 62 -12.97 -0.40 -18.05
C GLU A 62 -12.64 1.00 -18.60
N LYS A 63 -12.98 2.05 -17.84
CA LYS A 63 -12.71 3.45 -18.19
C LYS A 63 -11.22 3.79 -18.11
N LEU A 64 -10.49 3.15 -17.18
CA LEU A 64 -9.05 3.38 -17.00
C LEU A 64 -8.26 2.95 -18.25
N LYS A 65 -8.71 1.92 -18.97
CA LYS A 65 -8.12 1.49 -20.25
C LYS A 65 -8.16 2.58 -21.32
N ALA A 66 -9.21 3.41 -21.32
CA ALA A 66 -9.35 4.53 -22.25
C ALA A 66 -8.53 5.77 -21.85
N SER A 67 -8.17 5.91 -20.58
CA SER A 67 -7.53 7.11 -20.01
C SER A 67 -6.00 7.17 -20.13
N GLY A 68 -5.35 6.21 -20.80
CA GLY A 68 -3.90 6.27 -21.06
C GLY A 68 -3.00 6.04 -19.84
N ILE A 69 -3.53 5.44 -18.78
CA ILE A 69 -2.77 5.14 -17.56
C ILE A 69 -1.66 4.13 -17.85
N ARG A 70 -0.46 4.42 -17.34
CA ARG A 70 0.71 3.53 -17.43
C ARG A 70 0.73 2.58 -16.24
N LEU A 71 0.68 1.28 -16.51
CA LEU A 71 0.69 0.23 -15.51
C LEU A 71 2.12 -0.18 -15.14
N ASN A 72 2.34 -0.48 -13.85
CA ASN A 72 3.59 -1.08 -13.38
C ASN A 72 3.61 -2.56 -13.73
N LYS A 73 4.47 -2.95 -14.67
CA LYS A 73 4.54 -4.32 -15.20
C LYS A 73 4.79 -5.38 -14.13
N ASP A 74 5.66 -5.11 -13.16
CA ASP A 74 6.04 -6.09 -12.13
C ASP A 74 4.91 -6.36 -11.12
N LYS A 75 3.93 -5.44 -11.05
CA LYS A 75 2.78 -5.53 -10.14
C LYS A 75 1.50 -5.96 -10.84
N CYS A 76 1.49 -6.05 -12.16
CA CYS A 76 0.32 -6.45 -12.93
C CYS A 76 0.35 -7.95 -13.23
N LYS A 77 -0.82 -8.60 -13.13
CA LYS A 77 -1.04 -9.98 -13.56
C LYS A 77 -1.93 -9.94 -14.79
N PHE A 78 -1.42 -10.44 -15.92
CA PHE A 78 -2.15 -10.47 -17.19
C PHE A 78 -2.34 -11.91 -17.65
N GLY A 79 -3.43 -12.19 -18.36
CA GLY A 79 -3.71 -13.52 -18.91
C GLY A 79 -3.91 -14.62 -17.86
N VAL A 80 -4.29 -14.24 -16.64
CA VAL A 80 -4.67 -15.19 -15.59
C VAL A 80 -6.18 -15.41 -15.65
N PRO A 81 -6.67 -16.66 -15.43
CA PRO A 81 -8.09 -16.96 -15.45
C PRO A 81 -8.84 -16.20 -14.34
N SER A 82 -8.19 -15.99 -13.19
CA SER A 82 -8.75 -15.18 -12.12
C SER A 82 -7.70 -14.34 -11.38
N VAL A 83 -8.15 -13.26 -10.75
CA VAL A 83 -7.31 -12.36 -9.96
C VAL A 83 -7.98 -11.96 -8.65
N ASN A 84 -7.18 -11.85 -7.58
CA ASN A 84 -7.64 -11.33 -6.29
C ASN A 84 -7.59 -9.81 -6.30
N PHE A 85 -8.71 -9.16 -6.03
CA PHE A 85 -8.84 -7.70 -5.98
C PHE A 85 -9.79 -7.29 -4.85
N LEU A 86 -9.30 -6.46 -3.92
CA LEU A 86 -10.07 -5.96 -2.78
C LEU A 86 -10.84 -7.02 -1.98
N GLY A 87 -10.29 -8.24 -1.86
CA GLY A 87 -10.93 -9.35 -1.14
C GLY A 87 -11.89 -10.20 -1.98
N TYR A 88 -11.97 -9.96 -3.29
CA TYR A 88 -12.76 -10.73 -4.24
C TYR A 88 -11.86 -11.49 -5.22
N VAL A 89 -12.31 -12.68 -5.62
CA VAL A 89 -11.78 -13.40 -6.78
C VAL A 89 -12.59 -12.98 -7.99
N ILE A 90 -11.93 -12.39 -8.98
CA ILE A 90 -12.51 -11.96 -10.25
C ILE A 90 -12.09 -12.96 -11.31
N ASP A 91 -13.04 -13.67 -11.90
CA ASP A 91 -12.87 -14.51 -13.11
C ASP A 91 -13.57 -13.83 -14.31
N HIS A 92 -13.43 -14.38 -15.51
CA HIS A 92 -14.09 -13.93 -16.73
C HIS A 92 -15.61 -13.75 -16.60
N ASN A 93 -16.25 -14.53 -15.72
CA ASN A 93 -17.71 -14.60 -15.62
C ASN A 93 -18.29 -14.33 -14.21
N HIS A 94 -17.49 -14.34 -13.14
CA HIS A 94 -18.02 -14.27 -11.77
C HIS A 94 -17.12 -13.47 -10.82
N PHE A 95 -17.77 -12.73 -9.91
CA PHE A 95 -17.17 -12.09 -8.74
C PHE A 95 -17.53 -12.92 -7.51
N GLN A 96 -16.54 -13.51 -6.84
CA GLN A 96 -16.77 -14.28 -5.62
C GLN A 96 -16.02 -13.64 -4.46
N MET A 97 -16.68 -13.44 -3.32
CA MET A 97 -16.00 -13.04 -2.09
C MET A 97 -15.06 -14.18 -1.65
N THR A 98 -13.86 -13.81 -1.20
CA THR A 98 -12.93 -14.78 -0.61
C THR A 98 -13.37 -15.01 0.84
N ASN A 99 -13.79 -16.24 1.18
CA ASN A 99 -14.03 -16.67 2.56
C ASN A 99 -12.73 -16.74 3.37
#